data_AF-A0A973I9Z8-F1
#
_entry.id   AF-A0A973I9Z8-F1
#
_cell.length_a   1.000
_cell.length_b   1.000
_cell.length_c   1.000
_cell.angle_alpha   90.00
_cell.angle_beta   90.00
_cell.angle_gamma   90.00
#
_symmetry.space_group_name_H-M   'P 1'
#
loop_
_entity.id
_entity.type
_entity.pdbx_description
1 polymer ?
#
loop_
_entity_poly.entity_id
_entity_poly.type
_entity_poly.pdbx_seq_one_letter_code
_entity_poly.pdbx_strand_id
1 'polypeptide(L)'
;MLELMTLLAVYYKCTALATDGLLTQRERFACYSTYQLVKREFLEESLQDPAVVLTIQQNTEAYLRFKAWEAANPDVVRDLKSR
;
A
#
# COMPACT_ATOMS: atom_id res chain seq x y z
N MET A 1 8.51 11.30 -1.52
CA MET A 1 7.15 11.79 -1.17
C MET A 1 6.15 11.68 -2.32
N LEU A 2 6.45 12.20 -3.52
CA LEU A 2 5.59 12.04 -4.71
C LEU A 2 5.36 10.57 -5.11
N GLU A 3 6.40 9.73 -4.95
CA GLU A 3 6.32 8.29 -5.26
C GLU A 3 5.37 7.55 -4.31
N LEU A 4 5.48 7.78 -2.99
CA LEU A 4 4.56 7.20 -2.01
C LEU A 4 3.09 7.59 -2.27
N MET A 5 2.81 8.86 -2.56
CA MET A 5 1.43 9.29 -2.87
C MET A 5 0.88 8.60 -4.12
N THR A 6 1.73 8.38 -5.13
CA THR A 6 1.35 7.65 -6.35
C THR A 6 1.05 6.19 -6.03
N LEU A 7 1.90 5.52 -5.24
CA LEU A 7 1.67 4.15 -4.79
C LEU A 7 0.38 4.01 -3.98
N LEU A 8 0.10 4.96 -3.09
CA LEU A 8 -1.11 4.98 -2.28
C LEU A 8 -2.38 5.18 -3.13
N ALA A 9 -2.36 6.09 -4.12
CA ALA A 9 -3.48 6.25 -5.03
C ALA A 9 -3.81 4.94 -5.77
N VAL A 10 -2.78 4.24 -6.28
CA VAL A 10 -2.96 2.94 -6.93
C VAL A 10 -3.48 1.88 -5.95
N TYR A 11 -2.96 1.85 -4.72
CA TYR A 11 -3.43 0.95 -3.67
C TYR A 11 -4.91 1.16 -3.30
N TYR A 12 -5.35 2.41 -3.17
CA TYR A 12 -6.76 2.70 -2.88
C TYR A 12 -7.66 2.36 -4.06
N LYS A 13 -7.22 2.59 -5.30
CA LYS A 13 -7.94 2.13 -6.49
C LYS A 13 -8.09 0.60 -6.51
N CYS A 14 -7.05 -0.14 -6.14
CA CYS A 14 -7.12 -1.59 -5.97
C CYS A 14 -8.15 -2.02 -4.91
N THR A 15 -8.25 -1.26 -3.81
CA THR A 15 -9.23 -1.51 -2.75
C THR A 15 -10.66 -1.25 -3.25
N ALA A 16 -10.87 -0.17 -4.02
CA ALA A 16 -12.15 0.12 -4.65
C ALA A 16 -12.57 -0.97 -5.63
N LEU A 17 -11.67 -1.38 -6.54
CA LEU A 17 -11.94 -2.47 -7.49
C LEU A 17 -12.32 -3.79 -6.79
N ALA A 18 -11.63 -4.13 -5.69
CA ALA A 18 -11.94 -5.31 -4.90
C ALA A 18 -13.27 -5.21 -4.12
N THR A 19 -13.74 -3.99 -3.86
CA THR A 19 -15.06 -3.73 -3.24
C THR A 19 -16.18 -3.90 -4.27
N ASP A 20 -15.94 -3.49 -5.52
CA ASP A 20 -16.91 -3.57 -6.62
C ASP A 20 -17.05 -5.00 -7.19
N GLY A 21 -16.04 -5.86 -7.03
CA GLY A 21 -16.13 -7.24 -7.49
C GLY A 21 -14.86 -8.07 -7.32
N LEU A 22 -14.91 -9.29 -7.86
CA LEU A 22 -13.76 -10.18 -7.86
C LEU A 22 -12.71 -9.70 -8.86
N LEU A 23 -11.51 -9.42 -8.36
CA LEU A 23 -10.36 -9.11 -9.19
C LEU A 23 -9.94 -10.31 -10.04
N THR A 24 -9.58 -10.05 -11.29
CA THR A 24 -8.88 -11.02 -12.15
C THR A 24 -7.53 -11.39 -11.55
N GLN A 25 -6.94 -12.51 -11.98
CA GLN A 25 -5.63 -12.92 -11.50
C GLN A 25 -4.56 -11.84 -11.72
N ARG A 26 -4.56 -11.18 -12.88
CA ARG A 26 -3.61 -10.11 -13.21
C ARG A 26 -3.76 -8.93 -12.26
N GLU A 27 -4.99 -8.49 -12.00
CA GLU A 27 -5.27 -7.38 -11.08
C GLU A 27 -4.86 -7.74 -9.65
N ARG A 28 -5.15 -8.95 -9.18
CA ARG A 28 -4.71 -9.40 -7.86
C ARG A 28 -3.20 -9.31 -7.70
N PHE A 29 -2.43 -9.77 -8.68
CA PHE A 29 -0.97 -9.68 -8.61
C PHE A 29 -0.47 -8.24 -8.65
N ALA A 30 -1.05 -7.39 -9.50
CA ALA A 30 -0.69 -5.97 -9.57
C ALA A 30 -0.99 -5.27 -8.23
N CYS A 31 -2.19 -5.44 -7.70
CA CYS A 31 -2.62 -4.85 -6.42
C CYS A 31 -1.81 -5.37 -5.23
N TYR A 32 -1.50 -6.67 -5.22
CA TYR A 32 -0.62 -7.24 -4.21
C TYR A 32 0.78 -6.62 -4.28
N SER A 33 1.37 -6.51 -5.47
CA SER A 33 2.69 -5.91 -5.66
C SER A 33 2.73 -4.45 -5.20
N THR A 34 1.75 -3.64 -5.59
CA THR A 34 1.63 -2.25 -5.12
C THR A 34 1.53 -2.18 -3.60
N TYR A 35 0.74 -3.06 -2.97
CA TYR A 35 0.62 -3.07 -1.52
C TYR A 35 1.93 -3.45 -0.81
N GLN A 36 2.73 -4.35 -1.40
CA GLN A 36 4.07 -4.64 -0.87
C GLN A 36 4.99 -3.42 -0.96
N LEU A 37 4.94 -2.66 -2.07
CA LEU A 37 5.71 -1.42 -2.22
C LEU A 37 5.27 -0.38 -1.18
N VAL A 38 3.97 -0.16 -1.01
CA VAL A 38 3.45 0.75 0.02
C VAL A 38 3.99 0.39 1.41
N LYS A 39 3.94 -0.88 1.80
CA LYS A 39 4.45 -1.32 3.11
C LYS A 39 5.94 -1.05 3.29
N ARG A 40 6.76 -1.23 2.24
CA ARG A 40 8.20 -0.94 2.32
C ARG A 40 8.49 0.53 2.62
N GLU A 41 7.70 1.45 2.07
CA GLU A 41 7.84 2.88 2.35
C GLU A 41 7.56 3.24 3.82
N PHE A 42 6.87 2.38 4.56
CA PHE A 42 6.58 2.56 5.98
C PHE A 42 7.57 1.84 6.92
N LEU A 43 8.57 1.14 6.39
CA LEU A 43 9.66 0.60 7.22
C LEU A 43 10.74 1.66 7.46
N GLU A 44 11.34 1.65 8.65
CA GLU A 44 12.49 2.51 8.97
C GLU A 44 13.75 2.09 8.21
N GLU A 45 13.93 0.78 8.02
CA GLU A 45 15.02 0.24 7.23
C GLU A 45 14.70 0.35 5.74
N SER A 46 15.57 1.04 4.99
CA SER A 46 15.45 1.10 3.53
C SER A 46 15.75 -0.27 2.94
N LEU A 47 14.69 -1.02 2.64
CA LEU A 47 14.78 -2.22 1.82
C LEU A 47 14.82 -1.80 0.35
N GLN A 48 16.04 -1.57 -0.15
CA GLN A 48 16.31 -1.11 -1.52
C GLN A 48 15.89 -2.14 -2.58
N ASP A 49 15.88 -3.43 -2.24
CA ASP A 49 15.53 -4.49 -3.18
C ASP A 49 14.04 -4.90 -3.04
N PRO A 50 13.19 -4.58 -4.04
CA PRO A 50 11.79 -4.97 -4.02
C PRO A 50 11.57 -6.49 -4.13
N ALA A 51 12.58 -7.27 -4.54
CA ALA A 51 12.53 -8.73 -4.60
C ALA A 51 12.67 -9.39 -3.21
N VAL A 52 13.22 -8.69 -2.21
CA VAL A 52 13.41 -9.24 -0.86
C VAL A 52 12.08 -9.39 -0.15
N VAL A 53 11.61 -10.62 0.03
CA VAL A 53 10.35 -10.90 0.75
C VAL A 53 10.47 -10.40 2.20
N LEU A 54 9.53 -9.55 2.61
CA LEU A 54 9.45 -9.08 4.00
C LEU A 54 9.25 -10.25 4.95
N THR A 55 9.96 -10.25 6.08
CA THR A 55 9.64 -11.19 7.17
C THR A 55 8.24 -10.91 7.71
N ILE A 56 7.66 -11.86 8.44
CA ILE A 56 6.35 -11.68 9.09
C ILE A 56 6.36 -10.46 10.02
N GLN A 57 7.45 -10.26 10.76
CA GLN A 57 7.62 -9.12 11.66
C GLN A 57 7.65 -7.80 10.91
N GLN A 58 8.50 -7.69 9.87
CA GLN A 58 8.58 -6.48 9.03
C GLN A 58 7.24 -6.19 8.36
N ASN A 59 6.55 -7.20 7.85
CA ASN A 59 5.25 -7.05 7.23
C ASN A 59 4.19 -6.52 8.22
N THR A 60 4.20 -7.04 9.44
CA THR A 60 3.29 -6.60 10.52
C THR A 60 3.58 -5.16 10.94
N GLU A 61 4.86 -4.84 11.16
CA GLU A 61 5.29 -3.51 11.54
C GLU A 61 4.94 -2.47 10.46
N ALA A 62 5.29 -2.75 9.20
CA ALA A 62 4.94 -1.90 8.07
C ALA A 62 3.44 -1.63 7.97
N TYR A 63 2.62 -2.68 8.15
CA TYR A 63 1.18 -2.54 8.19
C TYR A 63 0.71 -1.62 9.31
N LEU A 64 1.18 -1.83 10.54
CA LEU A 64 0.77 -1.01 11.69
C LEU A 64 1.15 0.46 11.50
N ARG A 65 2.37 0.72 11.00
CA ARG A 65 2.85 2.07 10.67
C ARG A 65 2.02 2.72 9.57
N PHE A 66 1.70 1.98 8.51
CA PHE A 66 0.81 2.46 7.45
C PHE A 66 -0.58 2.82 8.00
N LYS A 67 -1.18 1.94 8.81
CA LYS A 67 -2.49 2.22 9.44
C LYS A 67 -2.46 3.42 10.37
N ALA A 68 -1.39 3.59 11.14
CA ALA A 68 -1.19 4.76 12.00
C ALA A 68 -1.07 6.04 11.16
N TRP A 69 -0.34 6.00 10.04
CA TRP A 69 -0.25 7.11 9.11
C TRP A 69 -1.61 7.46 8.50
N GLU A 70 -2.41 6.47 8.08
CA GLU A 70 -3.76 6.72 7.56
C GLU A 70 -4.65 7.41 8.59
N ALA A 71 -4.59 6.96 9.85
CA ALA A 71 -5.35 7.56 10.95
C ALA A 71 -4.92 9.00 11.25
N ALA A 72 -3.63 9.30 11.11
CA ALA A 72 -3.08 10.64 11.30
C ALA A 72 -3.34 11.60 10.11
N ASN A 73 -3.69 11.07 8.92
CA ASN A 73 -3.84 11.86 7.70
C ASN A 73 -5.22 11.63 7.03
N PRO A 74 -6.34 11.79 7.75
CA PRO A 74 -7.66 11.41 7.24
C PRO A 74 -8.07 12.18 5.97
N ASP A 75 -7.68 13.46 5.85
CA ASP A 75 -8.02 14.28 4.70
C ASP A 75 -7.25 13.85 3.44
N VAL A 76 -5.97 13.49 3.59
CA VAL A 76 -5.15 12.96 2.48
C VAL A 76 -5.69 11.61 2.03
N VAL A 77 -6.00 10.71 2.96
CA VAL A 77 -6.59 9.41 2.65
C VAL A 77 -7.93 9.57 1.92
N ARG A 78 -8.77 10.51 2.36
CA ARG A 78 -10.05 10.80 1.70
C ARG A 78 -9.85 11.31 0.27
N ASP A 79 -8.92 12.24 0.05
CA ASP A 79 -8.60 12.74 -1.29
C ASP A 79 -8.10 11.59 -2.19
N LEU A 80 -7.15 10.79 -1.72
CA LEU A 80 -6.59 9.68 -2.49
C LEU A 80 -7.63 8.60 -2.82
N LYS A 81 -8.60 8.36 -1.95
CA LYS A 81 -9.71 7.41 -2.20
C LYS A 81 -10.77 7.93 -3.16
N SER A 82 -10.79 9.24 -3.42
CA SER A 82 -11.75 9.88 -4.34
C SER A 82 -11.25 9.97 -5.78
N ARG A 83 -9.99 9.61 -6.02
CA ARG A 83 -9.31 9.59 -7.32
C ARG A 83 -9.43 8.22 -7.98
#